data_AF-A0A3D4QUU4-F1
#
_entry.id   AF-A0A3D4QUU4-F1
#
_cell.length_a   1.000
_cell.length_b   1.000
_cell.length_c   1.000
_cell.angle_alpha   90.00
_cell.angle_beta   90.00
_cell.angle_gamma   90.00
#
_symmetry.space_group_name_H-M   'P 1'
#
loop_
_entity.id
_entity.type
_entity.pdbx_description
1 polymer ?
#
loop_
_entity_poly.entity_id
_entity_poly.type
_entity_poly.pdbx_seq_one_letter_code
_entity_poly.pdbx_strand_id
1 'polypeptide(L)'
;LPQYRGAAPIQWAIINGEKKTGITTMLTVLKLDAGDMLLKEEIEIDDEITAGQLHDKMSLLGAELLLKTIKGVKEGTITPTPQMECDTCYAPR
;
A
#
# COMPACT_ATOMS: atom_id res chain seq x y z
N LEU A 1 -1.77 2.85 -2.32
CA LEU A 1 -1.33 3.70 -3.47
C LEU A 1 -2.51 3.95 -4.42
N PRO A 2 -2.56 5.10 -5.11
CA PRO A 2 -1.55 6.17 -5.14
C PRO A 2 -1.52 7.06 -3.89
N GLN A 3 -2.52 6.98 -3.01
CA GLN A 3 -2.51 7.73 -1.74
C GLN A 3 -1.44 7.22 -0.78
N TYR A 4 -0.96 8.11 0.09
CA TYR A 4 0.01 7.86 1.17
C TYR A 4 1.39 7.33 0.72
N ARG A 5 1.92 7.77 -0.42
CA ARG A 5 3.34 7.57 -0.82
C ARG A 5 4.29 8.13 0.23
N GLY A 6 5.32 7.39 0.62
CA GLY A 6 6.37 7.88 1.50
C GLY A 6 6.55 7.04 2.76
N ALA A 7 7.05 7.69 3.81
CA ALA A 7 7.73 7.01 4.90
C ALA A 7 6.82 6.58 6.05
N ALA A 8 5.66 7.22 6.25
CA ALA A 8 4.78 6.94 7.38
C ALA A 8 3.29 6.73 7.00
N PRO A 9 2.97 5.88 6.00
CA PRO A 9 1.60 5.72 5.52
C PRO A 9 0.62 5.21 6.59
N ILE A 10 1.07 4.36 7.51
CA ILE A 10 0.25 3.79 8.59
C ILE A 10 -0.20 4.90 9.55
N GLN A 11 0.75 5.72 9.99
CA GLN A 11 0.49 6.80 10.94
C GLN A 11 -0.43 7.84 10.32
N TRP A 12 -0.16 8.26 9.09
CA TRP A 12 -0.97 9.26 8.40
C TRP A 12 -2.40 8.79 8.11
N ALA A 13 -2.61 7.51 7.77
CA ALA A 13 -3.95 6.96 7.60
C ALA A 13 -4.77 7.06 8.91
N ILE A 14 -4.15 6.79 10.06
CA ILE A 14 -4.81 6.93 11.37
C ILE A 14 -5.04 8.42 11.71
N ILE A 15 -4.04 9.28 11.52
CA ILE A 15 -4.12 10.73 11.81
C ILE A 15 -5.25 11.40 11.03
N ASN A 16 -5.43 11.00 9.77
CA ASN A 16 -6.47 11.54 8.90
C ASN A 16 -7.86 10.91 9.15
N GLY A 17 -7.97 9.95 10.06
CA GLY A 17 -9.23 9.28 10.38
C GLY A 17 -9.75 8.41 9.24
N GLU A 18 -8.86 7.85 8.43
CA GLU A 18 -9.24 6.95 7.34
C GLU A 18 -9.96 5.72 7.88
N LYS A 19 -11.03 5.30 7.20
CA LYS A 19 -11.75 4.06 7.55
C LYS A 19 -11.14 2.83 6.91
N LYS A 20 -10.30 3.03 5.89
CA LYS A 20 -9.63 1.96 5.16
C LYS A 20 -8.22 2.37 4.81
N THR A 21 -7.31 1.42 4.85
CA THR A 21 -5.99 1.53 4.23
C THR A 21 -5.71 0.25 3.44
N GLY A 22 -4.48 0.09 2.97
CA GLY A 22 -4.14 -1.11 2.24
C GLY A 22 -2.66 -1.21 1.93
N ILE A 23 -2.32 -2.33 1.28
CA ILE A 23 -0.98 -2.64 0.82
C ILE A 23 -1.05 -2.73 -0.68
N THR A 24 -0.02 -2.21 -1.34
CA THR A 24 0.11 -2.27 -2.78
C THR A 24 1.50 -2.79 -3.09
N THR A 25 1.57 -3.87 -3.86
CA THR A 25 2.82 -4.27 -4.51
C THR A 25 2.97 -3.47 -5.79
N MET A 26 4.17 -3.01 -6.09
CA MET A 26 4.44 -2.15 -7.24
C MET A 26 5.81 -2.46 -7.84
N LEU A 27 6.02 -2.02 -9.07
CA LEU A 27 7.35 -1.93 -9.64
C LEU A 27 8.12 -0.78 -9.00
N THR A 28 9.42 -0.96 -8.77
CA THR A 28 10.27 0.10 -8.24
C THR A 28 10.75 1.00 -9.38
N VAL A 29 10.62 2.31 -9.20
CA VAL A 29 11.12 3.35 -10.10
C VAL A 29 11.92 4.38 -9.29
N LEU A 30 12.63 5.29 -9.96
CA LEU A 30 13.44 6.32 -9.28
C LEU A 30 12.60 7.30 -8.45
N LYS A 31 11.35 7.56 -8.86
CA LYS A 31 10.43 8.43 -8.13
C LYS A 31 9.83 7.67 -6.94
N LEU A 32 9.80 8.31 -5.77
CA LEU A 32 9.31 7.76 -4.51
C LEU A 32 7.89 7.19 -4.66
N ASP A 33 7.75 5.90 -4.40
CA ASP A 33 6.50 5.12 -4.41
C ASP A 33 5.57 5.37 -5.63
N ALA A 34 6.17 5.61 -6.80
CA ALA A 34 5.44 6.04 -8.00
C ALA A 34 5.46 5.03 -9.15
N GLY A 35 5.95 3.81 -8.93
CA GLY A 35 5.96 2.80 -9.99
C GLY A 35 4.61 2.12 -10.16
N ASP A 36 4.44 1.43 -11.28
CA ASP A 36 3.16 0.81 -11.63
C ASP A 36 2.72 -0.21 -10.58
N MET A 37 1.45 -0.14 -10.20
CA MET A 37 0.84 -1.02 -9.20
C MET A 37 0.58 -2.39 -9.81
N LEU A 38 0.90 -3.45 -9.07
CA LEU A 38 0.75 -4.84 -9.51
C LEU A 38 -0.51 -5.45 -8.90
N LEU A 39 -0.51 -5.67 -7.58
CA LEU A 39 -1.67 -6.12 -6.80
C LEU A 39 -1.87 -5.21 -5.60
N LYS A 40 -3.12 -5.09 -5.15
CA LYS A 40 -3.49 -4.36 -3.92
C LYS A 40 -4.45 -5.19 -3.07
N GLU A 41 -4.38 -4.98 -1.78
CA GLU A 41 -5.35 -5.49 -0.80
C GLU A 41 -5.69 -4.36 0.17
N GLU A 42 -6.93 -4.33 0.63
CA GLU A 42 -7.46 -3.29 1.51
C GLU A 42 -7.82 -3.88 2.88
N ILE A 43 -7.71 -3.08 3.92
CA ILE A 43 -8.06 -3.44 5.29
C ILE A 43 -8.81 -2.28 5.95
N GLU A 44 -9.85 -2.63 6.70
CA GLU A 44 -10.58 -1.68 7.53
C GLU A 44 -9.72 -1.21 8.71
N ILE A 45 -9.80 0.08 8.99
CA ILE A 45 -9.22 0.71 10.18
C ILE A 45 -10.35 0.83 11.21
N ASP A 46 -10.19 0.11 12.32
CA ASP A 46 -11.09 0.23 13.47
C ASP A 46 -10.80 1.55 14.20
N ASP A 47 -11.84 2.18 14.78
CA ASP A 47 -11.71 3.45 15.49
C ASP A 47 -10.80 3.35 16.73
N GLU A 48 -10.62 2.15 17.28
CA GLU A 48 -9.72 1.90 18.42
C GLU A 48 -8.36 1.31 18.01
N ILE A 49 -8.08 1.16 16.71
CA ILE A 49 -6.84 0.52 16.26
C ILE A 49 -5.63 1.40 16.53
N THR A 50 -4.61 0.81 17.16
CA THR A 50 -3.30 1.46 17.29
C THR A 50 -2.46 1.29 16.03
N ALA A 51 -1.51 2.19 15.81
CA ALA A 51 -0.58 2.07 14.69
C ALA A 51 0.21 0.75 14.71
N GLY A 52 0.55 0.22 15.89
CA GLY A 52 1.22 -1.07 16.03
C GLY A 52 0.33 -2.24 15.60
N GLN A 53 -0.93 -2.26 16.03
CA GLN A 53 -1.88 -3.29 15.60
C GLN A 53 -2.15 -3.25 14.10
N LEU A 54 -2.30 -2.04 13.53
CA LEU A 54 -2.47 -1.88 12.09
C LEU A 54 -1.22 -2.34 11.33
N HIS A 55 -0.03 -1.99 11.81
CA HIS A 55 1.24 -2.47 11.27
C HIS A 55 1.31 -4.00 11.23
N ASP A 56 0.99 -4.68 12.33
CA ASP A 56 1.11 -6.14 12.41
C ASP A 56 0.13 -6.84 11.46
N LYS A 57 -1.12 -6.35 11.39
CA LYS A 57 -2.11 -6.83 10.42
C LYS A 57 -1.63 -6.62 8.99
N MET A 58 -1.08 -5.44 8.69
CA MET A 58 -0.55 -5.14 7.36
C MET A 58 0.69 -5.98 7.04
N SER A 59 1.57 -6.26 8.01
CA SER A 59 2.75 -7.10 7.77
C SER A 59 2.38 -8.49 7.25
N LEU A 60 1.38 -9.13 7.87
CA LEU A 60 0.87 -10.44 7.45
C LEU A 60 0.22 -10.38 6.07
N LEU A 61 -0.70 -9.43 5.86
CA LEU A 61 -1.38 -9.24 4.57
C LEU A 61 -0.39 -8.95 3.44
N GLY A 62 0.66 -8.18 3.73
CA GLY A 62 1.69 -7.82 2.77
C GLY A 62 2.55 -9.01 2.36
N ALA A 63 2.87 -9.91 3.29
CA ALA A 63 3.59 -11.14 2.98
C ALA A 63 2.78 -12.05 2.05
N GLU A 64 1.49 -12.23 2.33
CA GLU A 64 0.59 -13.02 1.48
C GLU A 64 0.44 -12.40 0.09
N LEU A 65 0.22 -11.08 0.02
CA LEU A 65 0.11 -10.35 -1.23
C LEU A 65 1.39 -10.45 -2.06
N LEU A 66 2.55 -10.32 -1.43
CA LEU A 66 3.84 -10.42 -2.11
C LEU A 66 4.06 -11.80 -2.74
N LEU A 67 3.71 -12.88 -2.04
CA LEU A 67 3.79 -14.23 -2.61
C LEU A 67 2.87 -14.39 -3.83
N LYS A 68 1.63 -13.87 -3.75
CA LYS A 68 0.70 -13.86 -4.90
C LYS A 68 1.29 -13.05 -6.07
N THR A 69 1.86 -11.89 -5.80
CA THR A 69 2.48 -11.04 -6.81
C THR A 69 3.65 -11.73 -7.50
N ILE A 70 4.58 -12.32 -6.74
CA ILE A 70 5.74 -13.02 -7.32
C ILE A 70 5.29 -14.16 -8.25
N LYS A 71 4.31 -14.95 -7.82
CA LYS A 71 3.74 -16.03 -8.64
C LYS A 71 3.11 -15.48 -9.92
N GLY A 72 2.25 -14.47 -9.82
CA GLY A 72 1.57 -13.91 -10.99
C GLY A 72 2.51 -13.18 -11.96
N VAL A 73 3.57 -12.55 -11.46
CA VAL A 73 4.63 -11.97 -12.31
C VAL A 73 5.37 -13.07 -13.06
N LYS A 74 5.73 -14.18 -12.39
CA LYS A 74 6.39 -15.32 -13.02
C LYS A 74 5.52 -15.99 -14.11
N GLU A 75 4.21 -16.07 -13.87
CA GLU A 75 3.24 -16.67 -14.79
C GLU A 75 2.78 -15.72 -15.90
N GLY A 76 3.13 -14.43 -15.84
CA GLY A 76 2.69 -13.42 -16.80
C GLY A 76 1.20 -13.06 -16.70
N THR A 77 0.58 -13.30 -15.55
CA THR A 77 -0.87 -13.11 -15.34
C THR A 77 -1.24 -11.75 -14.73
N ILE A 78 -0.25 -10.97 -14.31
CA ILE A 78 -0.44 -9.64 -13.71
C ILE A 78 -0.16 -8.57 -14.76
N THR A 79 -1.10 -7.64 -14.92
CA THR A 79 -0.93 -6.43 -15.73
C THR A 79 -0.62 -5.24 -14.82
N PRO A 80 0.55 -4.60 -14.93
CA PRO A 80 0.88 -3.40 -14.18
C PRO A 80 -0.10 -2.26 -14.50
N THR A 81 -0.54 -1.55 -13.47
CA THR A 81 -1.46 -0.41 -13.58
C THR A 81 -0.72 0.88 -13.20
N PRO A 82 -0.55 1.82 -14.14
CA PRO A 82 0.08 3.11 -13.85
C PRO A 82 -0.62 3.87 -12.73
N GLN A 83 0.16 4.52 -11.87
CA GLN A 83 -0.40 5.40 -10.86
C GLN A 83 -0.79 6.75 -11.48
N MET A 84 -1.96 7.28 -11.08
CA MET A 84 -2.34 8.65 -11.41
C MET A 84 -1.64 9.65 -10.47
N GLU A 85 -1.42 10.88 -10.94
CA GLU A 85 -0.95 11.97 -10.07
C GLU A 85 -2.09 12.47 -9.17
N CYS A 86 -1.77 12.81 -7.92
CA CYS A 86 -2.70 13.46 -7.01
C CYS A 86 -1.95 14.41 -6.07
N ASP A 87 -2.60 15.53 -5.75
CA ASP A 87 -1.97 16.66 -5.04
C ASP A 87 -1.67 16.36 -3.55
N THR A 88 -2.39 15.42 -2.93
CA THR A 88 -2.30 15.11 -1.49
C THR A 88 -1.80 13.68 -1.19
N CYS A 89 -1.05 13.10 -2.12
CA CYS A 89 -0.70 11.67 -2.07
C CYS A 89 0.50 11.31 -1.18
N TYR A 90 1.09 12.22 -0.39
CA TYR A 90 2.33 11.94 0.34
C TYR A 90 2.16 11.83 1.87
N ALA A 91 2.87 10.87 2.46
CA ALA A 91 2.97 10.59 3.88
C ALA A 91 4.44 10.78 4.34
N PRO A 92 4.85 12.02 4.66
CA PRO A 92 6.22 12.30 5.13
C PRO A 92 6.49 11.66 6.50
N ARG A 93 7.77 11.61 6.90
CA ARG A 93 8.21 11.12 8.21
C ARG A 93 7.60 11.90 9.37
#